data_AF-A0A2U1APN8-F1
#
_entry.id   AF-A0A2U1APN8-F1
#
_cell.length_a   1.000
_cell.length_b   1.000
_cell.length_c   1.000
_cell.angle_alpha   90.00
_cell.angle_beta   90.00
_cell.angle_gamma   90.00
#
_symmetry.space_group_name_H-M   'P 1'
#
loop_
_entity.id
_entity.type
_entity.pdbx_description
1 polymer ?
#
loop_
_entity_poly.entity_id
_entity_poly.type
_entity_poly.pdbx_seq_one_letter_code
_entity_poly.pdbx_strand_id
1 'polypeptide(L)'
;MAIHIIDQLETTECGPEANNGKDYLQEVFLNQGSIDGACGPYSILMGLLALGLADRNEVIAFNTDGRTRLGKLINKLNNDYTSLFKHGTYLDDLEKILLDSYGSLIDVETRETKNKDLINFTIQHLRENRPTIVGINFSGGGHWMLAVGFEENKEKEIFRLLLLDPSGAKPIVSSWNSIIDLNVTQKGKYPFKWWTNSCHVQFEQAITMWRKS
;
A
#
# COMPACT_ATOMS: atom_id res chain seq x y z
N MET A 1 -5.81 19.90 13.84
CA MET A 1 -5.74 18.51 13.34
C MET A 1 -5.87 18.62 11.86
N ALA A 2 -4.88 18.12 11.12
CA ALA A 2 -4.88 18.10 9.67
C ALA A 2 -4.76 16.65 9.21
N ILE A 3 -5.57 16.29 8.22
CA ILE A 3 -5.49 15.02 7.51
C ILE A 3 -4.73 15.32 6.23
N HIS A 4 -3.65 14.57 6.00
CA HIS A 4 -2.85 14.64 4.79
C HIS A 4 -3.04 13.35 4.02
N ILE A 5 -3.49 13.45 2.78
CA ILE A 5 -3.61 12.34 1.84
C ILE A 5 -2.71 12.68 0.65
N ILE A 6 -2.08 11.68 0.05
CA ILE A 6 -1.30 11.88 -1.17
C ILE A 6 -2.18 12.48 -2.28
N ASP A 7 -1.63 13.46 -3.00
CA ASP A 7 -2.39 14.24 -4.00
C ASP A 7 -2.90 13.40 -5.19
N GLN A 8 -2.39 12.17 -5.35
CA GLN A 8 -2.89 11.24 -6.36
C GLN A 8 -4.30 10.72 -6.09
N LEU A 9 -4.81 10.83 -4.86
CA LEU A 9 -6.10 10.26 -4.48
C LEU A 9 -7.16 11.33 -4.25
N GLU A 10 -8.29 11.15 -4.91
CA GLU A 10 -9.54 11.85 -4.64
C GLU A 10 -10.49 10.92 -3.88
N THR A 11 -11.21 11.44 -2.88
CA THR A 11 -12.32 10.70 -2.26
C THR A 11 -13.60 11.01 -3.02
N THR A 12 -14.18 10.01 -3.68
CA THR A 12 -15.47 10.12 -4.39
C THR A 12 -16.50 9.17 -3.76
N GLU A 13 -17.70 9.09 -4.33
CA GLU A 13 -18.72 8.12 -3.94
C GLU A 13 -18.27 6.66 -4.13
N CYS A 14 -17.23 6.43 -4.94
CA CYS A 14 -16.64 5.11 -5.20
C CYS A 14 -15.50 4.77 -4.23
N GLY A 15 -15.14 5.67 -3.30
CA GLY A 15 -13.99 5.55 -2.42
C GLY A 15 -12.76 6.30 -2.95
N PRO A 16 -11.52 5.80 -2.74
CA PRO A 16 -10.31 6.42 -3.28
C PRO A 16 -10.23 6.17 -4.79
N GLU A 17 -10.21 7.25 -5.56
CA GLU A 17 -9.97 7.21 -7.00
C GLU A 17 -8.73 8.02 -7.37
N ALA A 18 -8.09 7.64 -8.47
CA ALA A 18 -6.91 8.32 -9.01
C ALA A 18 -7.11 8.64 -10.49
N ASN A 19 -6.46 9.69 -10.96
CA ASN A 19 -6.41 10.00 -12.40
C ASN A 19 -5.45 9.02 -13.09
N ASN A 20 -5.96 8.29 -14.08
CA ASN A 20 -5.16 7.30 -14.82
C ASN A 20 -4.48 7.87 -16.08
N GLY A 21 -4.53 9.18 -16.27
CA GLY A 21 -4.03 9.88 -17.47
C GLY A 21 -5.00 9.87 -18.65
N LYS A 22 -6.16 9.23 -18.52
CA LYS A 22 -7.32 9.34 -19.42
C LYS A 22 -8.35 10.21 -18.67
N ASP A 23 -9.26 10.89 -19.37
CA ASP A 23 -10.16 11.92 -18.80
C ASP A 23 -11.22 11.41 -17.78
N TYR A 24 -10.92 10.38 -16.99
CA TYR A 24 -11.77 9.83 -15.94
C TYR A 24 -10.95 9.36 -14.73
N LEU A 25 -11.58 9.36 -13.56
CA LEU A 25 -11.04 8.81 -12.33
C LEU A 25 -11.27 7.29 -12.28
N GLN A 26 -10.31 6.56 -11.71
CA GLN A 26 -10.41 5.11 -11.51
C GLN A 26 -10.31 4.74 -10.03
N GLU A 27 -11.11 3.80 -9.55
CA GLU A 27 -10.94 3.30 -8.18
C GLU A 27 -9.56 2.64 -7.99
N VAL A 28 -8.94 2.98 -6.88
CA VAL A 28 -7.62 2.47 -6.49
C VAL A 28 -7.74 1.23 -5.62
N PHE A 29 -8.77 1.14 -4.77
CA PHE A 29 -8.90 0.05 -3.81
C PHE A 29 -9.15 -1.31 -4.49
N LEU A 30 -8.38 -2.31 -4.08
CA LEU A 30 -8.54 -3.71 -4.49
C LEU A 30 -8.66 -4.59 -3.24
N ASN A 31 -9.68 -5.43 -3.20
CA ASN A 31 -9.94 -6.35 -2.07
C ASN A 31 -9.34 -7.73 -2.37
N GLN A 32 -8.50 -8.24 -1.46
CA GLN A 32 -7.94 -9.58 -1.60
C GLN A 32 -8.92 -10.67 -1.17
N GLY A 33 -8.76 -11.87 -1.75
CA GLY A 33 -9.53 -13.04 -1.34
C GLY A 33 -9.14 -13.55 0.04
N SER A 34 -10.05 -14.25 0.72
CA SER A 34 -9.83 -14.75 2.09
C SER A 34 -8.89 -15.97 2.17
N ILE A 35 -8.50 -16.54 1.03
CA ILE A 35 -7.79 -17.83 0.94
C ILE A 35 -6.32 -17.64 0.52
N ASP A 36 -5.90 -16.42 0.18
CA ASP A 36 -4.55 -16.15 -0.30
C ASP A 36 -3.74 -15.15 0.54
N GLY A 37 -2.43 -15.37 0.61
CA GLY A 37 -1.43 -14.47 1.20
C GLY A 37 -1.08 -13.27 0.31
N ALA A 38 -2.07 -12.74 -0.42
CA ALA A 38 -1.88 -11.82 -1.54
C ALA A 38 -1.75 -10.34 -1.17
N CYS A 39 -1.66 -9.99 0.11
CA CYS A 39 -1.66 -8.58 0.56
C CYS A 39 -0.59 -7.71 -0.11
N GLY A 40 0.61 -8.26 -0.33
CA GLY A 40 1.70 -7.59 -1.04
C GLY A 40 1.37 -7.27 -2.50
N PRO A 41 1.00 -8.27 -3.33
CA PRO A 41 0.57 -8.06 -4.71
C PRO A 41 -0.57 -7.04 -4.86
N TYR A 42 -1.60 -7.13 -4.00
CA TYR A 42 -2.69 -6.15 -4.02
C TYR A 42 -2.18 -4.75 -3.66
N SER A 43 -1.30 -4.61 -2.67
CA SER A 43 -0.71 -3.32 -2.31
C SER A 43 0.13 -2.71 -3.45
N ILE A 44 0.85 -3.54 -4.23
CA ILE A 44 1.55 -3.10 -5.45
C ILE A 44 0.56 -2.55 -6.48
N LEU A 45 -0.48 -3.32 -6.78
CA LEU A 45 -1.48 -2.92 -7.77
C LEU A 45 -2.19 -1.62 -7.36
N MET A 46 -2.58 -1.48 -6.08
CA MET A 46 -3.14 -0.24 -5.54
C MET A 46 -2.15 0.93 -5.67
N GLY A 47 -0.87 0.73 -5.37
CA GLY A 47 0.16 1.77 -5.55
C GLY A 47 0.31 2.21 -7.01
N LEU A 48 0.29 1.28 -7.96
CA LEU A 48 0.35 1.57 -9.39
C LEU A 48 -0.92 2.25 -9.92
N LEU A 49 -2.10 1.88 -9.41
CA LEU A 49 -3.36 2.55 -9.71
C LEU A 49 -3.38 3.99 -9.17
N ALA A 50 -2.91 4.20 -7.94
CA ALA A 50 -2.74 5.53 -7.35
C ALA A 50 -1.80 6.39 -8.21
N LEU A 51 -0.67 5.83 -8.65
CA LEU A 51 0.22 6.52 -9.57
C LEU A 51 -0.34 6.65 -11.00
N GLY A 52 -1.53 6.14 -11.33
CA GLY A 52 -2.09 6.17 -12.68
C GLY A 52 -1.25 5.42 -13.72
N LEU A 53 -0.46 4.44 -13.30
CA LEU A 53 0.41 3.63 -14.16
C LEU A 53 -0.20 2.28 -14.55
N ALA A 54 -1.24 1.86 -13.83
CA ALA A 54 -2.09 0.73 -14.16
C ALA A 54 -3.51 1.20 -14.49
N ASP A 55 -4.22 0.45 -15.32
CA ASP A 55 -5.62 0.67 -15.64
C ASP A 55 -6.49 -0.33 -14.85
N ARG A 56 -7.46 0.18 -14.10
CA ARG A 56 -8.33 -0.63 -13.24
C ARG A 56 -9.06 -1.73 -14.02
N ASN A 57 -9.53 -1.45 -15.23
CA ASN A 57 -10.28 -2.44 -16.02
C ASN A 57 -9.36 -3.59 -16.46
N GLU A 58 -8.10 -3.30 -16.77
CA GLU A 58 -7.12 -4.34 -17.10
C GLU A 58 -6.72 -5.16 -15.86
N VAL A 59 -6.62 -4.52 -14.69
CA VAL A 59 -6.31 -5.19 -13.41
C VAL A 59 -7.43 -6.17 -13.04
N ILE A 60 -8.70 -5.75 -13.05
CA ILE A 60 -9.83 -6.63 -12.71
C ILE A 60 -10.09 -7.70 -13.77
N ALA A 61 -9.79 -7.43 -15.04
CA ALA A 61 -9.87 -8.42 -16.11
C ALA A 61 -8.75 -9.45 -16.02
N PHE A 62 -7.80 -9.25 -15.08
CA PHE A 62 -6.66 -10.11 -14.87
C PHE A 62 -5.87 -10.30 -16.17
N ASN A 63 -5.59 -9.20 -16.88
CA ASN A 63 -4.98 -9.23 -18.20
C ASN A 63 -3.57 -9.85 -18.15
N THR A 64 -3.41 -11.02 -18.77
CA THR A 64 -2.15 -11.78 -18.82
C THR A 64 -1.34 -11.54 -20.10
N ASP A 65 -1.67 -10.53 -20.91
CA ASP A 65 -0.91 -10.22 -22.12
C ASP A 65 0.52 -9.76 -21.76
N GLY A 66 1.47 -10.69 -21.82
CA GLY A 66 2.88 -10.48 -21.46
C GLY A 66 3.63 -9.48 -22.36
N ARG A 67 2.99 -8.93 -23.39
CA ARG A 67 3.52 -7.79 -24.15
C ARG A 67 3.32 -6.48 -23.40
N THR A 68 2.30 -6.40 -22.55
CA THR A 68 1.99 -5.23 -21.70
C THR A 68 2.76 -5.29 -20.38
N ARG A 69 2.98 -4.13 -19.74
CA ARG A 69 3.63 -4.07 -18.42
C ARG A 69 2.80 -4.75 -17.34
N LEU A 70 1.49 -4.50 -17.35
CA LEU A 70 0.57 -5.13 -16.41
C LEU A 70 0.52 -6.65 -16.62
N GLY A 71 0.46 -7.12 -17.85
CA GLY A 71 0.48 -8.56 -18.12
C GLY A 71 1.80 -9.22 -17.75
N LYS A 72 2.95 -8.53 -17.88
CA LYS A 72 4.22 -9.02 -17.30
C LYS A 72 4.15 -9.15 -15.78
N LEU A 73 3.62 -8.13 -15.10
CA LEU A 73 3.41 -8.16 -13.65
C LEU A 73 2.49 -9.31 -13.23
N ILE A 74 1.31 -9.43 -13.86
CA ILE A 74 0.34 -10.49 -13.55
C ILE A 74 0.91 -11.88 -13.87
N ASN A 75 1.61 -12.04 -15.00
CA ASN A 75 2.28 -13.31 -15.32
C ASN A 75 3.36 -13.65 -14.30
N LYS A 76 4.12 -12.66 -13.81
CA LYS A 76 5.10 -12.88 -12.76
C LYS A 76 4.43 -13.31 -11.45
N LEU A 77 3.35 -12.62 -11.05
CA LEU A 77 2.50 -13.00 -9.92
C LEU A 77 1.91 -14.42 -10.07
N ASN A 78 1.60 -14.87 -11.29
CA ASN A 78 1.07 -16.22 -11.52
C ASN A 78 2.14 -17.30 -11.59
N ASN A 79 3.23 -17.05 -12.32
CA ASN A 79 4.24 -18.06 -12.68
C ASN A 79 5.28 -18.27 -11.58
N ASP A 80 5.78 -17.19 -10.95
CA ASP A 80 6.82 -17.31 -9.94
C ASP A 80 6.22 -17.71 -8.57
N TYR A 81 4.90 -17.61 -8.41
CA TYR A 81 4.33 -17.26 -7.12
C TYR A 81 3.00 -17.93 -6.77
N THR A 82 2.72 -19.11 -7.35
CA THR A 82 1.77 -20.06 -6.74
C THR A 82 2.13 -20.37 -5.27
N SER A 83 3.38 -20.08 -4.87
CA SER A 83 3.86 -20.06 -3.49
C SER A 83 3.62 -18.76 -2.73
N LEU A 84 3.62 -17.55 -3.33
CA LEU A 84 3.37 -16.30 -2.55
C LEU A 84 1.92 -16.18 -2.12
N PHE A 85 1.00 -16.53 -3.01
CA PHE A 85 -0.41 -16.63 -2.64
C PHE A 85 -0.64 -17.70 -1.55
N LYS A 86 0.33 -18.60 -1.31
CA LYS A 86 0.30 -19.59 -0.22
C LYS A 86 1.14 -19.22 1.02
N HIS A 87 2.19 -18.41 0.90
CA HIS A 87 3.22 -18.21 1.95
C HIS A 87 3.50 -16.74 2.28
N GLY A 88 2.84 -15.79 1.62
CA GLY A 88 3.07 -14.35 1.77
C GLY A 88 4.16 -13.82 0.83
N THR A 89 4.54 -12.55 1.00
CA THR A 89 5.56 -11.84 0.21
C THR A 89 6.60 -11.18 1.09
N TYR A 90 7.87 -11.20 0.67
CA TYR A 90 8.96 -10.48 1.34
C TYR A 90 9.28 -9.16 0.61
N LEU A 91 10.03 -8.26 1.27
CA LEU A 91 10.41 -6.97 0.69
C LEU A 91 11.10 -7.12 -0.67
N ASP A 92 12.07 -8.03 -0.77
CA ASP A 92 12.81 -8.32 -1.99
C ASP A 92 11.90 -8.80 -3.14
N ASP A 93 10.84 -9.55 -2.82
CA ASP A 93 9.84 -9.96 -3.82
C ASP A 93 9.11 -8.73 -4.37
N LEU A 94 8.64 -7.84 -3.48
CA LEU A 94 7.91 -6.63 -3.87
C LEU A 94 8.77 -5.72 -4.74
N GLU A 95 10.02 -5.47 -4.33
CA GLU A 95 10.98 -4.67 -5.07
C GLU A 95 11.26 -5.28 -6.45
N LYS A 96 11.56 -6.58 -6.50
CA LYS A 96 11.82 -7.28 -7.76
C LYS A 96 10.61 -7.27 -8.69
N ILE A 97 9.40 -7.44 -8.19
CA ILE A 97 8.16 -7.38 -8.99
C ILE A 97 7.98 -5.98 -9.60
N LEU A 98 8.15 -4.94 -8.80
CA LEU A 98 8.03 -3.54 -9.23
C LEU A 98 9.08 -3.17 -10.27
N LEU A 99 10.36 -3.45 -10.01
CA LEU A 99 11.45 -3.06 -10.91
C LEU A 99 11.41 -3.80 -12.24
N ASP A 100 11.14 -5.10 -12.25
CA ASP A 100 11.08 -5.88 -13.49
C ASP A 100 9.90 -5.47 -14.40
N SER A 101 8.80 -4.98 -13.81
CA SER A 101 7.57 -4.66 -14.54
C SER A 101 7.49 -3.16 -14.92
N TYR A 102 7.86 -2.29 -13.98
CA TYR A 102 7.67 -0.84 -14.06
C TYR A 102 8.94 -0.02 -13.84
N GLY A 103 10.13 -0.62 -13.61
CA GLY A 103 11.36 0.13 -13.25
C GLY A 103 11.89 1.14 -14.27
N SER A 104 11.34 1.17 -15.50
CA SER A 104 11.59 2.25 -16.47
C SER A 104 10.70 3.48 -16.26
N LEU A 105 9.62 3.37 -15.49
CA LEU A 105 8.62 4.41 -15.23
C LEU A 105 8.60 4.88 -13.77
N ILE A 106 9.11 4.05 -12.84
CA ILE A 106 9.11 4.36 -11.42
C ILE A 106 10.51 4.28 -10.82
N ASP A 107 10.75 5.13 -9.84
CA ASP A 107 11.79 4.91 -8.83
C ASP A 107 11.17 4.20 -7.63
N VAL A 108 12.01 3.44 -6.92
CA VAL A 108 11.65 2.65 -5.75
C VAL A 108 12.70 2.90 -4.68
N GLU A 109 12.28 3.05 -3.43
CA GLU A 109 13.17 3.02 -2.27
C GLU A 109 12.60 2.05 -1.22
N THR A 110 13.47 1.20 -0.68
CA THR A 110 13.14 0.21 0.34
C THR A 110 13.78 0.56 1.68
N ARG A 111 13.14 0.13 2.76
CA ARG A 111 13.66 0.29 4.11
C ARG A 111 13.28 -0.91 4.96
N GLU A 112 14.26 -1.53 5.60
CA GLU A 112 14.05 -2.59 6.60
C GLU A 112 14.58 -2.11 7.95
N THR A 113 13.68 -1.62 8.80
CA THR A 113 13.97 -1.12 10.15
C THR A 113 12.68 -1.11 10.98
N LYS A 114 12.80 -0.90 12.29
CA LYS A 114 11.66 -1.04 13.20
C LYS A 114 11.03 0.31 13.55
N ASN A 115 9.70 0.29 13.63
CA ASN A 115 8.91 1.31 14.32
C ASN A 115 9.27 2.75 13.92
N LYS A 116 9.87 3.53 14.82
CA LYS A 116 10.09 4.97 14.66
C LYS A 116 10.81 5.32 13.36
N ASP A 117 11.86 4.60 13.02
CA ASP A 117 12.64 4.90 11.81
C ASP A 117 11.85 4.58 10.54
N LEU A 118 11.06 3.50 10.56
CA LEU A 118 10.20 3.12 9.43
C LEU A 118 8.99 4.05 9.29
N ILE A 119 8.41 4.49 10.40
CA ILE A 119 7.34 5.48 10.44
C ILE A 119 7.86 6.80 9.87
N ASN A 120 9.05 7.26 10.29
CA ASN A 120 9.66 8.48 9.76
C ASN A 120 9.91 8.38 8.26
N PHE A 121 10.47 7.26 7.79
CA PHE A 121 10.64 6.96 6.37
C PHE A 121 9.31 7.08 5.61
N THR A 122 8.26 6.41 6.11
CA THR A 122 6.92 6.42 5.51
C THR A 122 6.35 7.84 5.44
N ILE A 123 6.44 8.60 6.53
CA ILE A 123 5.93 9.98 6.59
C ILE A 123 6.68 10.92 5.64
N GLN A 124 8.01 10.78 5.53
CA GLN A 124 8.80 11.58 4.60
C GLN A 124 8.31 11.37 3.16
N HIS A 125 8.11 10.12 2.74
CA HIS A 125 7.63 9.81 1.40
C HIS A 125 6.18 10.24 1.17
N LEU A 126 5.29 10.07 2.15
CA LEU A 126 3.91 10.56 2.05
C LEU A 126 3.84 12.09 1.88
N ARG A 127 4.70 12.84 2.57
CA ARG A 127 4.82 14.31 2.40
C ARG A 127 5.28 14.73 1.00
N GLU A 128 5.94 13.83 0.29
CA GLU A 128 6.39 14.03 -1.09
C GLU A 128 5.42 13.45 -2.12
N ASN A 129 4.18 13.12 -1.71
CA ASN A 129 3.16 12.46 -2.54
C ASN A 129 3.63 11.11 -3.08
N ARG A 130 4.30 10.30 -2.27
CA ARG A 130 4.81 8.98 -2.67
C ARG A 130 4.06 7.89 -1.91
N PRO A 131 3.17 7.12 -2.57
CA PRO A 131 2.48 6.01 -1.93
C PRO A 131 3.50 5.00 -1.42
N THR A 132 3.31 4.53 -0.20
CA THR A 132 4.31 3.70 0.50
C THR A 132 3.65 2.44 1.05
N ILE A 133 4.07 1.27 0.57
CA ILE A 133 3.64 -0.01 1.11
C ILE A 133 4.41 -0.26 2.41
N VAL A 134 3.69 -0.55 3.48
CA VAL A 134 4.25 -0.84 4.80
C VAL A 134 3.93 -2.26 5.22
N GLY A 135 4.95 -2.95 5.74
CA GLY A 135 4.89 -4.29 6.29
C GLY A 135 4.87 -4.21 7.81
N ILE A 136 3.81 -4.76 8.38
CA ILE A 136 3.60 -4.84 9.83
C ILE A 136 3.60 -6.28 10.30
N ASN A 137 4.00 -6.48 11.55
CA ASN A 137 3.85 -7.74 12.28
C ASN A 137 2.94 -7.57 13.48
N PHE A 138 2.15 -8.60 13.77
CA PHE A 138 1.28 -8.71 14.94
C PHE A 138 1.28 -10.16 15.44
N SER A 139 0.55 -10.44 16.52
CA SER A 139 0.49 -11.79 17.09
C SER A 139 -0.06 -12.87 16.15
N GLY A 140 -0.81 -12.46 15.12
CA GLY A 140 -1.41 -13.36 14.13
C GLY A 140 -0.62 -13.51 12.82
N GLY A 141 0.50 -12.82 12.64
CA GLY A 141 1.31 -12.90 11.42
C GLY A 141 1.85 -11.55 10.96
N GLY A 142 2.28 -11.52 9.69
CA GLY A 142 2.69 -10.32 8.98
C GLY A 142 1.61 -9.86 7.98
N HIS A 143 1.58 -8.57 7.67
CA HIS A 143 0.62 -8.01 6.72
C HIS A 143 1.19 -6.79 5.98
N TRP A 144 0.85 -6.67 4.70
CA TRP A 144 1.21 -5.55 3.84
C TRP A 144 0.00 -4.66 3.58
N MET A 145 0.19 -3.35 3.69
CA MET A 145 -0.83 -2.35 3.40
C MET A 145 -0.22 -1.16 2.67
N LEU A 146 -1.02 -0.46 1.88
CA LEU A 146 -0.58 0.77 1.22
C LEU A 146 -0.88 1.97 2.12
N ALA A 147 0.14 2.62 2.67
CA ALA A 147 -0.03 3.92 3.32
C ALA A 147 -0.27 5.01 2.27
N VAL A 148 -1.30 5.81 2.50
CA VAL A 148 -1.77 6.86 1.58
C VAL A 148 -1.92 8.22 2.26
N GLY A 149 -1.71 8.27 3.58
CA GLY A 149 -1.84 9.50 4.33
C GLY A 149 -1.52 9.38 5.80
N PHE A 150 -1.63 10.48 6.51
CA PHE A 150 -1.38 10.59 7.94
C PHE A 150 -2.19 11.72 8.57
N GLU A 151 -2.35 11.65 9.89
CA GLU A 151 -2.92 12.74 10.68
C GLU A 151 -1.84 13.42 11.52
N GLU A 152 -1.86 14.75 11.52
CA GLU A 152 -0.97 15.58 12.34
C GLU A 152 -1.74 16.55 13.26
N ASN A 153 -1.23 16.73 14.47
CA ASN A 153 -1.80 17.67 15.43
C ASN A 153 -1.30 19.10 15.15
N LYS A 154 -1.74 20.07 15.97
CA LYS A 154 -1.35 21.48 15.79
C LYS A 154 0.16 21.72 15.99
N GLU A 155 0.84 20.81 16.68
CA GLU A 155 2.27 20.85 16.97
C GLU A 155 3.08 20.08 15.92
N LYS A 156 2.44 19.66 14.81
CA LYS A 156 3.02 18.85 13.73
C LYS A 156 3.48 17.46 14.16
N GLU A 157 2.99 16.98 15.30
CA GLU A 157 3.22 15.59 15.71
C GLU A 157 2.27 14.68 14.94
N ILE A 158 2.85 13.66 14.32
CA ILE A 158 2.11 12.64 13.60
C ILE A 158 1.57 11.62 14.58
N PHE A 159 0.28 11.36 14.55
CA PHE A 159 -0.35 10.43 15.50
C PHE A 159 -1.14 9.30 14.86
N ARG A 160 -1.46 9.35 13.56
CA ARG A 160 -2.04 8.21 12.82
C ARG A 160 -1.47 8.08 11.43
N LEU A 161 -1.33 6.82 11.00
CA LEU A 161 -1.16 6.46 9.59
C LEU A 161 -2.50 5.99 9.02
N LEU A 162 -2.78 6.42 7.79
CA LEU A 162 -4.00 6.11 7.04
C LEU A 162 -3.63 5.19 5.89
N LEU A 163 -4.24 4.00 5.84
CA LEU A 163 -3.82 2.93 4.95
C LEU A 163 -5.00 2.32 4.17
N LEU A 164 -4.69 1.84 2.97
CA LEU A 164 -5.50 0.87 2.23
C LEU A 164 -5.02 -0.54 2.58
N ASP A 165 -5.84 -1.21 3.37
CA ASP A 165 -5.72 -2.62 3.74
C ASP A 165 -6.49 -3.48 2.74
N PRO A 166 -5.82 -4.31 1.92
CA PRO A 166 -6.48 -5.15 0.95
C PRO A 166 -7.42 -6.20 1.59
N SER A 167 -7.22 -6.57 2.85
CA SER A 167 -8.08 -7.49 3.60
C SER A 167 -9.29 -6.81 4.25
N GLY A 168 -9.31 -5.48 4.27
CA GLY A 168 -10.38 -4.67 4.85
C GLY A 168 -11.57 -4.46 3.91
N ALA A 169 -12.66 -3.92 4.45
CA ALA A 169 -13.80 -3.52 3.63
C ALA A 169 -13.43 -2.36 2.69
N LYS A 170 -14.07 -2.28 1.52
CA LYS A 170 -13.90 -1.15 0.60
C LYS A 170 -14.30 0.15 1.32
N PRO A 171 -13.43 1.18 1.32
CA PRO A 171 -13.80 2.47 1.88
C PRO A 171 -14.76 3.20 0.93
N ILE A 172 -15.80 3.84 1.49
CA ILE A 172 -16.84 4.55 0.73
C ILE A 172 -16.78 6.07 0.97
N VAL A 173 -16.38 6.49 2.17
CA VAL A 173 -16.41 7.91 2.61
C VAL A 173 -15.01 8.43 3.01
N SER A 174 -13.97 7.76 2.55
CA SER A 174 -12.57 8.07 2.88
C SER A 174 -11.62 7.50 1.82
N SER A 175 -10.41 8.07 1.72
CA SER A 175 -9.33 7.53 0.88
C SER A 175 -8.59 6.34 1.53
N TRP A 176 -8.99 5.88 2.71
CA TRP A 176 -8.37 4.79 3.47
C TRP A 176 -9.45 3.93 4.14
N ASN A 177 -9.14 2.66 4.40
CA ASN A 177 -10.03 1.74 5.16
C ASN A 177 -9.37 1.18 6.43
N SER A 178 -8.12 1.56 6.70
CA SER A 178 -7.34 1.07 7.83
C SER A 178 -6.56 2.19 8.49
N ILE A 179 -6.43 2.11 9.81
CA ILE A 179 -5.80 3.13 10.65
C ILE A 179 -4.89 2.47 11.67
N ILE A 180 -3.65 2.92 11.77
CA ILE A 180 -2.74 2.60 12.86
C ILE A 180 -2.52 3.87 13.69
N ASP A 181 -2.87 3.81 14.97
CA ASP A 181 -2.64 4.90 15.92
C ASP A 181 -1.24 4.76 16.54
N LEU A 182 -0.45 5.82 16.39
CA LEU A 182 0.95 5.88 16.80
C LEU A 182 1.11 6.34 18.25
N ASN A 183 0.07 6.93 18.84
CA ASN A 183 0.07 7.45 20.21
C ASN A 183 -0.45 6.42 21.22
N VAL A 184 -1.37 5.55 20.82
CA VAL A 184 -1.83 4.44 21.64
C VAL A 184 -0.77 3.35 21.61
N THR A 185 0.13 3.42 22.59
CA THR A 185 1.25 2.48 22.72
C THR A 185 1.10 1.52 23.89
N GLN A 186 1.57 0.29 23.72
CA GLN A 186 1.75 -0.69 24.80
C GLN A 186 3.22 -1.12 24.93
N LYS A 187 3.60 -1.61 26.12
CA LYS A 187 4.92 -2.24 26.30
C LYS A 187 4.98 -3.58 25.55
N GLY A 188 6.13 -3.89 24.96
CA GLY A 188 6.40 -5.18 24.35
C GLY A 188 6.68 -5.09 22.85
N LYS A 189 6.57 -6.23 22.16
CA LYS A 189 6.97 -6.37 20.75
C LYS A 189 6.11 -5.53 19.80
N TYR A 190 4.81 -5.44 20.07
CA TYR A 190 3.83 -4.77 19.21
C TYR A 190 3.32 -3.52 19.90
N PRO A 191 3.97 -2.36 19.73
CA PRO A 191 3.61 -1.17 20.49
C PRO A 191 2.35 -0.48 19.97
N PHE A 192 2.09 -0.42 18.66
CA PHE A 192 1.07 0.50 18.10
C PHE A 192 -0.30 -0.15 17.95
N LYS A 193 -1.38 0.60 18.21
CA LYS A 193 -2.74 0.06 18.09
C LYS A 193 -3.20 0.09 16.63
N TRP A 194 -3.56 -1.07 16.08
CA TRP A 194 -4.28 -1.17 14.82
C TRP A 194 -5.78 -1.04 15.09
N TRP A 195 -6.33 0.16 14.83
CA TRP A 195 -7.70 0.51 15.19
C TRP A 195 -8.74 -0.36 14.48
N THR A 196 -8.51 -0.63 13.19
CA THR A 196 -9.48 -1.35 12.35
C THR A 196 -9.44 -2.87 12.52
N ASN A 197 -8.41 -3.43 13.17
CA ASN A 197 -8.29 -4.87 13.46
C ASN A 197 -8.19 -5.18 14.96
N SER A 198 -8.44 -4.18 15.82
CA SER A 198 -8.45 -4.29 17.29
C SER A 198 -7.21 -4.94 17.95
N CYS A 199 -6.09 -5.10 17.26
CA CYS A 199 -4.85 -5.68 17.78
C CYS A 199 -3.72 -4.63 17.87
N HIS A 200 -2.51 -5.05 18.24
CA HIS A 200 -1.33 -4.20 18.19
C HIS A 200 -0.32 -4.72 17.20
N VAL A 201 0.46 -3.80 16.63
CA VAL A 201 1.40 -4.04 15.53
C VAL A 201 2.79 -3.46 15.80
N GLN A 202 3.77 -3.98 15.09
CA GLN A 202 5.11 -3.44 14.92
C GLN A 202 5.37 -3.24 13.42
N PHE A 203 6.03 -2.14 13.07
CA PHE A 203 6.51 -1.89 11.71
C PHE A 203 7.88 -2.53 11.52
N GLU A 204 8.13 -3.18 10.38
CA GLU A 204 9.43 -3.82 10.09
C GLU A 204 10.05 -3.46 8.73
N GLN A 205 9.22 -3.18 7.73
CA GLN A 205 9.70 -3.02 6.36
C GLN A 205 8.76 -2.14 5.56
N ALA A 206 9.30 -1.36 4.63
CA ALA A 206 8.53 -0.48 3.78
C ALA A 206 9.17 -0.38 2.40
N ILE A 207 8.33 -0.19 1.39
CA ILE A 207 8.73 0.07 0.02
C ILE A 207 7.87 1.20 -0.53
N THR A 208 8.52 2.25 -0.99
CA THR A 208 7.85 3.41 -1.60
C THR A 208 8.10 3.43 -3.10
N MET A 209 7.17 4.01 -3.85
CA MET A 209 7.25 4.09 -5.31
C MET A 209 6.74 5.45 -5.80
N TRP A 210 7.39 6.01 -6.81
CA TRP A 210 6.96 7.25 -7.45
C TRP A 210 7.37 7.28 -8.92
N ARG A 211 6.65 8.08 -9.73
CA ARG A 211 6.97 8.25 -11.16
C ARG A 211 8.35 8.90 -11.32
N LYS A 212 9.16 8.39 -12.26
CA LYS A 212 10.41 9.06 -12.68
C LYS A 212 10.09 10.43 -13.27
N SER A 213 10.99 11.37 -12.99
CA SER A 213 10.98 12.73 -13.56
C SER A 213 11.40 12.74 -15.02
#